data_AF-A0A957Z5A3-F1
#
_entry.id   AF-A0A957Z5A3-F1
#
_cell.length_a   1.000
_cell.length_b   1.000
_cell.length_c   1.000
_cell.angle_alpha   90.00
_cell.angle_beta   90.00
_cell.angle_gamma   90.00
#
_symmetry.space_group_name_H-M   'P 1'
#
loop_
_entity.id
_entity.type
_entity.pdbx_description
1 polymer ?
#
loop_
_entity_poly.entity_id
_entity_poly.type
_entity_poly.pdbx_seq_one_letter_code
_entity_poly.pdbx_strand_id
1 'polypeptide(L)'
;LGADEVRVVEAILERTTSALADRRLQQSMLASLRYLIPDIDRMQQLRGVIPYAAMDSEREPTAALLDPSPIHSPEFEAWVKDALSHYWGGPKLTHSPLIKLRTVNETMASADDDPTRALRLVLGQALERLRPEGKQNFTAPEWLLYNILEMRFVQGRKVREIADRLAISESDLYRKQRVAIGQLARVLSEMEQTNAAEAIAAGSPGASRRPAPVPMSVEKSR
;
A
#
# COMPACT_ATOMS: atom_id res chain seq x y z
N LEU A 1 70.27 20.30 -14.55
CA LEU A 1 69.17 20.12 -13.59
C LEU A 1 69.78 19.62 -12.31
N GLY A 2 69.74 20.41 -11.23
CA GLY A 2 70.31 20.02 -9.95
C GLY A 2 69.54 18.87 -9.33
N ALA A 3 70.19 18.01 -8.55
CA ALA A 3 69.53 16.87 -7.89
C ALA A 3 68.34 17.27 -7.00
N ASP A 4 68.32 18.51 -6.49
CA ASP A 4 67.19 19.07 -5.74
C ASP A 4 65.98 19.40 -6.62
N GLU A 5 66.23 19.85 -7.85
CA GLU A 5 65.18 20.24 -8.80
C GLU A 5 64.40 19.02 -9.30
N VAL A 6 65.11 17.90 -9.51
CA VAL A 6 64.50 16.61 -9.89
C VAL A 6 63.61 16.06 -8.78
N ARG A 7 64.03 16.17 -7.51
CA ARG A 7 63.24 15.71 -6.35
C ARG A 7 61.96 16.51 -6.16
N VAL A 8 62.01 17.83 -6.40
CA VAL A 8 60.82 18.69 -6.33
C VAL A 8 59.83 18.35 -7.43
N VAL A 9 60.31 18.12 -8.66
CA VAL A 9 59.44 17.73 -9.79
C VAL A 9 58.78 16.37 -9.54
N GLU A 10 59.52 15.40 -8.99
CA GLU A 10 59.00 14.07 -8.66
C GLU A 10 57.90 14.13 -7.58
N ALA A 11 58.11 14.92 -6.53
CA ALA A 11 57.10 15.16 -5.49
C ALA A 11 55.84 15.86 -6.03
N ILE A 12 55.99 16.80 -6.97
CA ILE A 12 54.85 17.45 -7.63
C ILE A 12 54.11 16.46 -8.53
N LEU A 13 54.82 15.58 -9.21
CA LEU A 13 54.25 14.56 -10.10
C LEU A 13 53.45 13.52 -9.30
N GLU A 14 53.96 13.05 -8.16
CA GLU A 14 53.23 12.16 -7.26
C GLU A 14 51.96 12.83 -6.69
N ARG A 15 52.07 14.10 -6.29
CA ARG A 15 50.93 14.82 -5.72
C ARG A 15 49.84 15.13 -6.74
N THR A 16 50.22 15.45 -7.98
CA THR A 16 49.26 15.69 -9.07
C THR A 16 48.62 14.40 -9.55
N THR A 17 49.36 13.30 -9.64
CA THR A 17 48.81 11.99 -10.01
C THR A 17 47.82 11.46 -8.97
N SER A 18 48.13 11.59 -7.68
CA SER A 18 47.19 11.21 -6.60
C SER A 18 45.93 12.08 -6.58
N ALA A 19 46.05 13.39 -6.82
CA ALA A 19 44.90 14.30 -6.89
C ALA A 19 44.00 14.03 -8.11
N LEU A 20 44.59 13.64 -9.25
CA LEU A 20 43.86 13.23 -10.45
C LEU A 20 43.12 11.90 -10.26
N ALA A 21 43.73 10.94 -9.55
CA ALA A 21 43.09 9.67 -9.21
C ALA A 21 41.88 9.87 -8.29
N ASP A 22 42.02 10.71 -7.26
CA ASP A 22 40.91 11.05 -6.34
C ASP A 22 39.77 11.76 -7.07
N ARG A 23 40.08 12.75 -7.92
CA ARG A 23 39.08 13.44 -8.75
C ARG A 23 38.32 12.48 -9.68
N ARG A 24 39.01 11.47 -10.24
CA ARG A 24 38.37 10.45 -11.09
C ARG A 24 37.46 9.53 -10.29
N LEU A 25 37.84 9.17 -9.06
CA LEU A 25 37.00 8.39 -8.15
C LEU A 25 35.73 9.16 -7.77
N GLN A 26 35.87 10.44 -7.40
CA GLN A 26 34.75 11.34 -7.11
C GLN A 26 33.80 11.49 -8.31
N GLN A 27 34.34 11.67 -9.53
CA GLN A 27 33.52 11.73 -10.74
C GLN A 27 32.78 10.42 -11.02
N SER A 28 33.39 9.26 -10.75
CA SER A 28 32.72 7.96 -10.90
C SER A 28 31.61 7.74 -9.87
N MET A 29 31.80 8.17 -8.62
CA MET A 29 30.77 8.12 -7.57
C MET A 29 29.60 9.06 -7.91
N LEU A 30 29.87 10.30 -8.34
CA LEU A 30 28.84 11.25 -8.78
C LEU A 30 28.08 10.77 -10.02
N ALA A 31 28.76 10.12 -10.98
CA ALA A 31 28.12 9.55 -12.15
C ALA A 31 27.22 8.36 -11.78
N SER A 32 27.66 7.52 -10.84
CA SER A 32 26.86 6.40 -10.32
C SER A 32 25.63 6.89 -9.56
N LEU A 33 25.76 7.98 -8.77
CA LEU A 33 24.65 8.61 -8.08
C LEU A 33 23.64 9.23 -9.06
N ARG A 34 24.10 9.80 -10.18
CA ARG A 34 23.24 10.33 -11.26
C ARG A 34 22.39 9.27 -11.96
N TYR A 35 22.76 8.00 -11.88
CA TYR A 35 21.99 6.89 -12.45
C TYR A 35 20.89 6.37 -11.51
N LEU A 36 20.97 6.69 -10.21
CA LEU A 36 19.99 6.32 -9.18
C LEU A 36 18.94 7.41 -8.90
N ILE A 37 19.17 8.64 -9.37
CA ILE A 37 18.26 9.78 -9.22
C ILE A 37 17.05 9.78 -10.18
N PRO A 38 17.06 9.22 -11.42
CA PRO A 38 15.93 9.40 -12.35
C PRO A 38 14.62 8.72 -11.95
N ASP A 39 14.61 7.80 -10.99
CA ASP A 39 13.37 7.13 -10.55
C ASP A 39 12.60 7.93 -9.51
N ILE A 40 13.27 8.84 -8.78
CA ILE A 40 12.60 9.64 -7.74
C ILE A 40 11.85 10.83 -8.37
N ASP A 41 12.41 11.49 -9.37
CA ASP A 41 11.77 12.66 -10.02
C ASP A 41 10.56 12.27 -10.89
N ARG A 42 10.58 11.10 -11.55
CA ARG A 42 9.40 10.58 -12.27
C ARG A 42 8.22 10.31 -11.32
N MET A 43 8.50 9.88 -10.08
CA MET A 43 7.48 9.68 -9.05
C MET A 43 6.98 10.97 -8.40
N GLN A 44 7.72 12.08 -8.50
CA GLN A 44 7.30 13.39 -7.97
C GLN A 44 6.63 14.28 -9.02
N GLN A 45 7.03 14.19 -10.30
CA GLN A 45 6.35 14.91 -11.38
C GLN A 45 4.90 14.44 -11.61
N LEU A 46 4.60 13.16 -11.33
CA LEU A 46 3.22 12.66 -11.31
C LEU A 46 2.41 13.16 -10.10
N ARG A 47 3.08 13.56 -9.00
CA ARG A 47 2.45 14.13 -7.79
C ARG A 47 2.24 15.65 -7.85
N GLY A 48 3.00 16.37 -8.68
CA GLY A 48 2.89 17.83 -8.82
C GLY A 48 1.67 18.34 -9.60
N VAL A 49 0.89 17.46 -10.24
CA VAL A 49 -0.20 17.87 -11.18
C VAL A 49 -1.60 17.83 -10.55
N ILE A 50 -1.76 17.42 -9.29
CA ILE A 50 -3.06 17.48 -8.61
C ILE A 50 -2.94 18.29 -7.32
N PRO A 51 -3.26 19.60 -7.33
CA PRO A 51 -3.41 20.34 -6.09
C PRO A 51 -4.71 19.89 -5.40
N TYR A 52 -4.65 19.78 -4.07
CA TYR A 52 -5.72 19.49 -3.09
C TYR A 52 -5.93 18.03 -2.67
N ALA A 53 -5.12 17.58 -1.70
CA ALA A 53 -5.62 16.90 -0.49
C ALA A 53 -4.61 17.09 0.66
N ALA A 54 -5.12 17.65 1.75
CA ALA A 54 -4.50 17.92 3.06
C ALA A 54 -3.49 16.83 3.50
N MET A 55 -2.29 17.14 3.99
CA MET A 55 -2.03 17.78 5.29
C MET A 55 -2.92 17.24 6.42
N ASP A 56 -2.88 15.94 6.67
CA ASP A 56 -3.35 15.32 7.93
C ASP A 56 -2.67 13.94 8.13
N SER A 57 -1.35 13.90 8.11
CA SER A 57 -0.60 12.68 8.42
C SER A 57 0.68 13.00 9.18
N GLU A 58 0.50 13.35 10.45
CA GLU A 58 1.53 13.28 11.51
C GLU A 58 1.91 11.81 11.83
N ARG A 59 1.88 10.90 10.85
CA ARG A 59 2.31 9.51 11.02
C ARG A 59 3.59 9.29 10.26
N GLU A 60 4.61 8.95 11.05
CA GLU A 60 6.01 8.96 10.69
C GLU A 60 6.31 8.24 9.35
N PRO A 61 7.11 8.85 8.47
CA PRO A 61 7.54 8.27 7.19
C PRO A 61 8.41 7.01 7.33
N THR A 62 8.72 6.57 8.54
CA THR A 62 9.50 5.37 8.86
C THR A 62 8.70 4.07 8.72
N ALA A 63 7.39 4.08 8.99
CA ALA A 63 6.56 2.85 8.88
C ALA A 63 6.36 2.40 7.42
N ALA A 64 6.25 3.35 6.48
CA ALA A 64 6.09 3.07 5.06
C ALA A 64 7.32 2.42 4.39
N LEU A 65 8.50 2.52 5.03
CA LEU A 65 9.74 1.88 4.55
C LEU A 65 9.85 0.41 4.98
N LEU A 66 9.11 0.00 6.02
CA LEU A 66 9.20 -1.34 6.62
C LEU A 66 8.10 -2.29 6.12
N ASP A 67 7.01 -1.76 5.57
CA ASP A 67 5.94 -2.53 4.95
C ASP A 67 5.46 -1.81 3.68
N PRO A 68 5.76 -2.32 2.46
CA PRO A 68 5.34 -1.70 1.20
C PRO A 68 3.84 -1.91 0.91
N SER A 69 3.02 -2.00 1.96
CA SER A 69 1.59 -2.20 1.83
C SER A 69 0.93 -0.96 1.20
N PRO A 70 0.10 -1.13 0.16
CA PRO A 70 -0.60 -0.05 -0.53
C PRO A 70 -1.39 0.91 0.37
N ILE A 71 -1.74 0.48 1.59
CA ILE A 71 -2.55 1.25 2.55
C ILE A 71 -1.86 2.52 3.08
N HIS A 72 -0.54 2.61 2.99
CA HIS A 72 0.25 3.76 3.47
C HIS A 72 0.47 4.83 2.40
N SER A 73 0.04 4.56 1.17
CA SER A 73 0.19 5.51 0.06
C SER A 73 -0.98 6.52 0.05
N PRO A 74 -0.70 7.82 -0.18
CA PRO A 74 -1.76 8.82 -0.33
C PRO A 74 -2.66 8.57 -1.55
N GLU A 75 -2.22 7.74 -2.49
CA GLU A 75 -2.98 7.31 -3.67
C GLU A 75 -3.95 6.16 -3.39
N PHE A 76 -3.96 5.61 -2.17
CA PHE A 76 -4.77 4.44 -1.82
C PHE A 76 -6.27 4.63 -2.11
N GLU A 77 -6.86 5.76 -1.69
CA GLU A 77 -8.27 6.07 -1.99
C GLU A 77 -8.54 6.14 -3.50
N ALA A 78 -7.58 6.66 -4.27
CA ALA A 78 -7.70 6.74 -5.72
C ALA A 78 -7.68 5.34 -6.36
N TRP A 79 -6.85 4.43 -5.86
CA TRP A 79 -6.85 3.03 -6.30
C TRP A 79 -8.15 2.31 -5.93
N VAL A 80 -8.70 2.55 -4.75
CA VAL A 80 -10.01 2.00 -4.34
C VAL A 80 -11.12 2.51 -5.27
N LYS A 81 -11.12 3.81 -5.58
CA LYS A 81 -12.06 4.39 -6.56
C LYS A 81 -11.93 3.75 -7.94
N ASP A 82 -10.70 3.57 -8.43
CA ASP A 82 -10.45 2.98 -9.74
C ASP A 82 -10.88 1.52 -9.79
N ALA A 83 -10.63 0.76 -8.72
CA ALA A 83 -11.07 -0.62 -8.57
C ALA A 83 -12.61 -0.73 -8.53
N LEU A 84 -13.29 0.11 -7.75
CA LEU A 84 -14.76 0.18 -7.73
C LEU A 84 -15.35 0.55 -9.10
N SER A 85 -14.71 1.49 -9.81
CA SER A 85 -15.18 1.92 -11.14
C SER A 85 -15.08 0.80 -12.18
N HIS A 86 -14.20 -0.17 -11.96
CA HIS A 86 -13.99 -1.34 -12.83
C HIS A 86 -14.40 -2.64 -12.14
N TYR A 87 -15.35 -2.57 -11.19
CA TYR A 87 -15.77 -3.70 -10.35
C TYR A 87 -16.15 -4.95 -11.17
N TRP A 88 -16.85 -4.76 -12.29
CA TRP A 88 -17.29 -5.83 -13.20
C TRP A 88 -16.23 -6.33 -14.17
N GLY A 89 -15.04 -5.73 -14.20
CA GLY A 89 -13.93 -6.13 -15.06
C GLY A 89 -13.31 -4.94 -15.79
N GLY A 90 -12.00 -5.00 -15.99
CA GLY A 90 -11.23 -4.01 -16.72
C GLY A 90 -9.75 -4.05 -16.32
N PRO A 91 -8.83 -3.59 -17.19
CA PRO A 91 -7.39 -3.67 -16.94
C PRO A 91 -6.98 -2.94 -15.66
N LYS A 92 -7.74 -1.93 -15.23
CA LYS A 92 -7.52 -1.18 -13.99
C LYS A 92 -7.81 -1.98 -12.71
N LEU A 93 -8.65 -3.01 -12.76
CA LEU A 93 -8.86 -3.92 -11.63
C LEU A 93 -7.73 -4.96 -11.57
N THR A 94 -7.36 -5.52 -12.73
CA THR A 94 -6.33 -6.57 -12.86
C THR A 94 -4.90 -6.08 -12.62
N HIS A 95 -4.60 -4.80 -12.88
CA HIS A 95 -3.28 -4.21 -12.62
C HIS A 95 -3.27 -3.31 -11.39
N SER A 96 -4.30 -3.40 -10.55
CA SER A 96 -4.41 -2.56 -9.36
C SER A 96 -3.32 -2.92 -8.34
N PRO A 97 -2.62 -1.95 -7.75
CA PRO A 97 -1.73 -2.19 -6.62
C PRO A 97 -2.42 -2.88 -5.43
N LEU A 98 -3.74 -2.78 -5.33
CA LEU A 98 -4.56 -3.43 -4.30
C LEU A 98 -4.51 -4.96 -4.34
N ILE A 99 -4.11 -5.56 -5.47
CA ILE A 99 -3.94 -7.02 -5.55
C ILE A 99 -2.86 -7.51 -4.59
N LYS A 100 -1.88 -6.65 -4.24
CA LYS A 100 -0.77 -7.01 -3.34
C LYS A 100 -1.17 -7.03 -1.86
N LEU A 101 -2.41 -6.68 -1.52
CA LEU A 101 -2.89 -6.73 -0.14
C LEU A 101 -2.93 -8.17 0.37
N ARG A 102 -2.52 -8.37 1.63
CA ARG A 102 -2.53 -9.68 2.29
C ARG A 102 -3.94 -10.25 2.37
N THR A 103 -4.91 -9.39 2.64
CA THR A 103 -6.34 -9.74 2.65
C THR A 103 -6.81 -10.32 1.31
N VAL A 104 -6.26 -9.84 0.19
CA VAL A 104 -6.56 -10.38 -1.14
C VAL A 104 -5.91 -11.74 -1.32
N ASN A 105 -4.63 -11.88 -0.93
CA ASN A 105 -3.91 -13.16 -1.01
C ASN A 105 -4.60 -14.29 -0.23
N GLU A 106 -5.18 -14.01 0.94
CA GLU A 106 -5.95 -15.02 1.69
C GLU A 106 -7.25 -15.41 1.02
N THR A 107 -7.88 -14.45 0.34
CA THR A 107 -9.13 -14.69 -0.38
C THR A 107 -8.89 -15.44 -1.71
N MET A 108 -7.63 -15.58 -2.17
CA MET A 108 -7.27 -16.32 -3.39
C MET A 108 -7.76 -17.76 -3.38
N ALA A 109 -7.67 -18.44 -2.23
CA ALA A 109 -8.13 -19.82 -2.09
C ALA A 109 -9.64 -19.96 -2.36
N SER A 110 -10.43 -18.92 -2.04
CA SER A 110 -11.87 -18.86 -2.32
C SER A 110 -12.20 -18.32 -3.71
N ALA A 111 -11.21 -17.79 -4.42
CA ALA A 111 -11.36 -17.10 -5.69
C ALA A 111 -10.85 -17.89 -6.90
N ASP A 112 -10.62 -19.20 -6.76
CA ASP A 112 -10.10 -20.06 -7.84
C ASP A 112 -8.76 -19.55 -8.40
N ASP A 113 -7.91 -19.03 -7.52
CA ASP A 113 -6.58 -18.47 -7.84
C ASP A 113 -6.59 -17.27 -8.81
N ASP A 114 -7.74 -16.62 -9.01
CA ASP A 114 -7.86 -15.38 -9.79
C ASP A 114 -7.73 -14.13 -8.87
N PRO A 115 -6.66 -13.33 -9.01
CA PRO A 115 -6.45 -12.14 -8.20
C PRO A 115 -7.52 -11.06 -8.41
N THR A 116 -8.10 -10.99 -9.61
CA THR A 116 -9.16 -10.03 -9.93
C THR A 116 -10.44 -10.40 -9.17
N ARG A 117 -10.76 -11.69 -9.14
CA ARG A 117 -11.90 -12.23 -8.39
C ARG A 117 -11.68 -12.12 -6.89
N ALA A 118 -10.48 -12.41 -6.39
CA ALA A 118 -10.13 -12.24 -4.98
C ALA A 118 -10.30 -10.78 -4.54
N LEU A 119 -9.77 -9.83 -5.32
CA LEU A 119 -9.94 -8.40 -5.04
C LEU A 119 -11.43 -7.99 -5.03
N ARG A 120 -12.24 -8.50 -5.96
CA ARG A 120 -13.69 -8.24 -5.97
C ARG A 120 -14.37 -8.75 -4.70
N LEU A 121 -14.01 -9.95 -4.24
CA LEU A 121 -14.55 -10.52 -3.01
C LEU A 121 -14.18 -9.66 -1.79
N VAL A 122 -12.93 -9.22 -1.69
CA VAL A 122 -12.46 -8.33 -0.62
C VAL A 122 -13.20 -6.98 -0.64
N LEU A 123 -13.38 -6.37 -1.82
CA LEU A 123 -14.19 -5.15 -1.95
C LEU A 123 -15.65 -5.36 -1.53
N GLY A 124 -16.23 -6.51 -1.87
CA GLY A 124 -17.57 -6.90 -1.42
C GLY A 124 -17.67 -7.04 0.10
N GLN A 125 -16.69 -7.71 0.72
CA GLN A 125 -16.61 -7.82 2.18
C GLN A 125 -16.47 -6.47 2.87
N ALA A 126 -15.63 -5.57 2.33
CA ALA A 126 -15.49 -4.21 2.84
C ALA A 126 -16.79 -3.42 2.72
N LEU A 127 -17.53 -3.60 1.62
CA LEU A 127 -18.83 -2.95 1.43
C LEU A 127 -19.88 -3.47 2.42
N GLU A 128 -19.93 -4.78 2.67
CA GLU A 128 -20.82 -5.36 3.67
C GLU A 128 -20.49 -4.89 5.09
N ARG A 129 -19.21 -4.63 5.42
CA ARG A 129 -18.84 -4.03 6.71
C ARG A 129 -19.33 -2.59 6.88
N LEU A 130 -19.55 -1.86 5.78
CA LEU A 130 -20.13 -0.51 5.80
C LEU A 130 -21.66 -0.54 5.96
N ARG A 131 -22.29 -1.71 5.80
CA ARG A 131 -23.73 -1.86 5.85
C ARG A 131 -24.26 -1.61 7.27
N PRO A 132 -25.16 -0.63 7.46
CA PRO A 132 -25.78 -0.42 8.77
C PRO A 132 -26.71 -1.56 9.16
N GLU A 133 -26.99 -1.67 10.46
CA GLU A 133 -27.95 -2.65 10.97
C GLU A 133 -29.39 -2.30 10.56
N GLY A 134 -30.21 -3.34 10.39
CA GLY A 134 -31.64 -3.22 10.10
C GLY A 134 -32.00 -3.40 8.63
N LYS A 135 -33.23 -2.98 8.29
CA LYS A 135 -33.74 -3.06 6.91
C LYS A 135 -33.19 -1.89 6.09
N GLN A 136 -32.91 -2.16 4.81
CA GLN A 136 -32.40 -1.14 3.90
C GLN A 136 -33.34 0.07 3.85
N ASN A 137 -32.77 1.24 4.13
CA ASN A 137 -33.49 2.51 4.15
C ASN A 137 -32.78 3.51 3.23
N PHE A 138 -33.49 4.07 2.26
CA PHE A 138 -32.93 5.04 1.31
C PHE A 138 -32.95 6.48 1.82
N THR A 139 -33.69 6.75 2.90
CA THR A 139 -33.84 8.08 3.51
C THR A 139 -32.95 8.25 4.74
N ALA A 140 -32.53 7.15 5.37
CA ALA A 140 -31.69 7.18 6.57
C ALA A 140 -30.25 7.64 6.23
N PRO A 141 -29.69 8.60 6.98
CA PRO A 141 -28.34 9.12 6.71
C PRO A 141 -27.24 8.08 6.91
N GLU A 142 -27.44 7.10 7.79
CA GLU A 142 -26.49 6.01 8.07
C GLU A 142 -26.34 5.09 6.86
N TRP A 143 -27.43 4.87 6.13
CA TRP A 143 -27.47 4.02 4.94
C TRP A 143 -26.96 4.72 3.67
N LEU A 144 -26.85 6.05 3.71
CA LEU A 144 -26.60 6.87 2.52
C LEU A 144 -25.29 6.50 1.81
N LEU A 145 -24.19 6.35 2.55
CA LEU A 145 -22.89 6.03 1.96
C LEU A 145 -22.86 4.62 1.35
N TYR A 146 -23.38 3.63 2.07
CA TYR A 146 -23.54 2.26 1.58
C TYR A 146 -24.38 2.22 0.30
N ASN A 147 -25.57 2.84 0.34
CA ASN A 147 -26.51 2.87 -0.77
C ASN A 147 -25.90 3.55 -2.02
N ILE A 148 -25.11 4.62 -1.84
CA ILE A 148 -24.41 5.27 -2.94
C ILE A 148 -23.42 4.30 -3.59
N LEU A 149 -22.58 3.62 -2.81
CA LEU A 149 -21.58 2.69 -3.35
C LEU A 149 -22.24 1.47 -4.02
N GLU A 150 -23.21 0.86 -3.34
CA GLU A 150 -23.95 -0.30 -3.84
C GLU A 150 -24.64 0.04 -5.17
N MET A 151 -25.40 1.14 -5.23
CA MET A 151 -26.10 1.51 -6.46
C MET A 151 -25.14 1.92 -7.58
N ARG A 152 -24.09 2.67 -7.26
CA ARG A 152 -23.17 3.23 -8.27
C ARG A 152 -22.25 2.19 -8.89
N PHE A 153 -21.68 1.31 -8.07
CA PHE A 153 -20.57 0.44 -8.48
C PHE A 153 -20.98 -1.02 -8.58
N VAL A 154 -21.81 -1.50 -7.65
CA VAL A 154 -22.31 -2.88 -7.69
C VAL A 154 -23.45 -2.98 -8.71
N GLN A 155 -24.49 -2.17 -8.58
CA GLN A 155 -25.65 -2.23 -9.49
C GLN A 155 -25.41 -1.52 -10.83
N GLY A 156 -24.38 -0.68 -10.94
CA GLY A 156 -24.04 0.06 -12.17
C GLY A 156 -25.07 1.13 -12.57
N ARG A 157 -25.84 1.67 -11.61
CA ARG A 157 -26.86 2.70 -11.88
C ARG A 157 -26.23 4.04 -12.28
N LYS A 158 -26.98 4.82 -13.08
CA LYS A 158 -26.56 6.16 -13.49
C LYS A 158 -26.66 7.15 -12.33
N VAL A 159 -25.76 8.15 -12.32
CA VAL A 159 -25.70 9.19 -11.29
C VAL A 159 -27.06 9.87 -11.08
N ARG A 160 -27.73 10.25 -12.18
CA ARG A 160 -29.06 10.87 -12.14
C ARG A 160 -30.11 9.98 -11.46
N GLU A 161 -30.17 8.70 -11.82
CA GLU A 161 -31.13 7.75 -11.22
C GLU A 161 -30.88 7.56 -9.72
N ILE A 162 -29.61 7.59 -9.30
CA ILE A 162 -29.23 7.48 -7.89
C ILE A 162 -29.63 8.75 -7.13
N ALA A 163 -29.35 9.92 -7.70
CA ALA A 163 -29.70 11.21 -7.13
C ALA A 163 -31.22 11.33 -6.94
N ASP A 164 -31.99 10.97 -7.97
CA ASP A 164 -33.46 10.94 -7.95
C ASP A 164 -33.96 9.96 -6.86
N ARG A 165 -33.39 8.75 -6.78
CA ARG A 165 -33.82 7.73 -5.82
C ARG A 165 -33.48 8.07 -4.36
N LEU A 166 -32.37 8.76 -4.12
CA LEU A 166 -31.95 9.22 -2.79
C LEU A 166 -32.53 10.60 -2.43
N ALA A 167 -33.29 11.23 -3.33
CA ALA A 167 -33.83 12.57 -3.18
C ALA A 167 -32.75 13.62 -2.85
N ILE A 168 -31.59 13.54 -3.51
CA ILE A 168 -30.48 14.49 -3.36
C ILE A 168 -30.07 15.07 -4.72
N SER A 169 -29.40 16.22 -4.72
CA SER A 169 -28.83 16.79 -5.96
C SER A 169 -27.64 15.98 -6.47
N GLU A 170 -27.37 16.03 -7.78
CA GLU A 170 -26.18 15.38 -8.35
C GLU A 170 -24.86 15.91 -7.73
N SER A 171 -24.79 17.22 -7.48
CA SER A 171 -23.64 17.86 -6.84
C SER A 171 -23.39 17.32 -5.42
N ASP A 172 -24.46 17.10 -4.65
CA ASP A 172 -24.37 16.51 -3.32
C ASP A 172 -24.01 15.02 -3.38
N LEU A 173 -24.57 14.28 -4.35
CA LEU A 173 -24.22 12.89 -4.62
C LEU A 173 -22.71 12.73 -4.88
N TYR A 174 -22.10 13.58 -5.72
CA TYR A 174 -20.65 13.51 -5.96
C TYR A 174 -19.82 13.76 -4.70
N ARG A 175 -20.25 14.68 -3.82
CA ARG A 175 -19.57 14.94 -2.54
C ARG A 175 -19.67 13.74 -1.60
N LYS A 176 -20.86 13.19 -1.44
CA LYS A 176 -21.11 12.01 -0.58
C LYS A 176 -20.45 10.75 -1.13
N GLN A 177 -20.39 10.60 -2.45
CA GLN A 177 -19.65 9.51 -3.10
C GLN A 177 -18.15 9.57 -2.74
N ARG A 178 -17.53 10.75 -2.73
CA ARG A 178 -16.11 10.88 -2.30
C ARG A 178 -15.92 10.44 -0.86
N VAL A 179 -16.80 10.88 0.05
CA VAL A 179 -16.77 10.47 1.46
C VAL A 179 -16.97 8.96 1.59
N ALA A 180 -17.91 8.38 0.85
CA ALA A 180 -18.17 6.94 0.88
C ALA A 180 -16.95 6.11 0.43
N ILE A 181 -16.25 6.55 -0.62
CA ILE A 181 -15.01 5.90 -1.08
C ILE A 181 -13.93 5.96 0.00
N GLY A 182 -13.75 7.12 0.65
CA GLY A 182 -12.78 7.25 1.75
C GLY A 182 -13.12 6.34 2.95
N GLN A 183 -14.41 6.22 3.29
CA GLN A 183 -14.84 5.27 4.33
C GLN A 183 -14.57 3.82 3.94
N LEU A 184 -14.84 3.43 2.69
CA LEU A 184 -14.51 2.07 2.21
C LEU A 184 -13.00 1.81 2.24
N ALA A 185 -12.18 2.79 1.84
CA ALA A 185 -10.74 2.70 1.93
C ALA A 185 -10.29 2.49 3.38
N ARG A 186 -10.84 3.24 4.33
CA ARG A 186 -10.56 3.03 5.76
C ARG A 186 -10.88 1.61 6.22
N VAL A 187 -12.05 1.08 5.86
CA VAL A 187 -12.45 -0.29 6.18
C VAL A 187 -11.47 -1.32 5.58
N LEU A 188 -11.02 -1.13 4.33
CA LEU A 188 -10.01 -1.98 3.70
C LEU A 188 -8.67 -1.93 4.45
N SER A 189 -8.24 -0.75 4.89
CA SER A 189 -7.03 -0.60 5.70
C SER A 189 -7.14 -1.30 7.05
N GLU A 190 -8.31 -1.26 7.69
CA GLU A 190 -8.59 -1.97 8.95
C GLU A 190 -8.62 -3.49 8.74
N MET A 191 -9.17 -3.97 7.62
CA MET A 191 -9.10 -5.38 7.22
C MET A 191 -7.66 -5.85 7.07
N GLU A 192 -6.84 -5.08 6.35
CA GLU A 192 -5.43 -5.40 6.10
C GLU A 192 -4.60 -5.41 7.39
N GLN A 193 -4.84 -4.45 8.30
CA GLN A 193 -4.14 -4.39 9.59
C GLN A 193 -4.54 -5.53 10.52
N THR A 194 -5.82 -5.87 10.57
CA THR A 194 -6.32 -7.01 11.37
C THR A 194 -5.66 -8.28 10.90
N ASN A 195 -5.62 -8.47 9.58
CA ASN A 195 -5.00 -9.63 9.00
C ASN A 195 -3.48 -9.67 9.21
N ALA A 196 -2.80 -8.53 9.10
CA ALA A 196 -1.39 -8.41 9.45
C ALA A 196 -1.12 -8.83 10.90
N ALA A 197 -1.99 -8.45 11.85
CA ALA A 197 -1.87 -8.85 13.25
C ALA A 197 -2.08 -10.36 13.45
N GLU A 198 -3.06 -10.95 12.77
CA GLU A 198 -3.32 -12.39 12.80
C GLU A 198 -2.15 -13.20 12.22
N ALA A 199 -1.56 -12.75 11.11
CA ALA A 199 -0.38 -13.38 10.53
C ALA A 199 0.83 -13.34 11.48
N ILE A 200 1.04 -12.24 12.21
CA ILE A 200 2.11 -12.11 13.22
C ILE A 200 1.84 -13.03 14.42
N ALA A 201 0.58 -13.15 14.85
CA ALA A 201 0.18 -14.04 15.95
C ALA A 201 0.33 -15.52 15.56
N ALA A 202 -0.07 -15.91 14.35
CA ALA A 202 0.11 -17.26 13.82
C ALA A 202 1.58 -17.60 13.54
N GLY A 203 2.38 -16.59 13.20
CA GLY A 203 3.81 -16.69 12.95
C GLY A 203 4.70 -16.73 14.20
N SER A 204 4.15 -16.68 15.43
CA SER A 204 4.91 -16.88 16.67
C SER A 204 5.03 -18.36 17.03
N PRO A 205 6.19 -19.03 16.82
CA PRO A 205 6.39 -20.40 17.27
C PRO A 205 6.89 -20.34 18.70
N GLY A 206 5.99 -20.33 19.69
CA GLY A 206 6.46 -20.13 21.06
C GLY A 206 5.45 -20.20 22.19
N ALA A 207 4.71 -21.30 22.34
CA ALA A 207 4.32 -21.79 23.66
C ALA A 207 3.89 -23.27 23.62
N SER A 208 4.60 -24.10 24.39
CA SER A 208 4.26 -25.48 24.80
C SER A 208 4.58 -26.64 23.85
N ARG A 209 5.87 -26.95 23.74
CA ARG A 209 6.30 -28.35 23.91
C ARG A 209 7.22 -28.42 25.13
N ARG A 210 6.63 -28.60 26.32
CA ARG A 210 7.37 -29.10 27.48
C ARG A 210 8.08 -30.39 27.04
N PRO A 211 9.40 -30.53 27.18
CA PRO A 211 9.99 -31.86 27.12
C PRO A 211 9.37 -32.68 28.26
N ALA A 212 8.77 -33.81 27.92
CA ALA A 212 8.30 -34.77 28.91
C ALA A 212 9.45 -35.13 29.86
N PRO A 213 9.22 -35.24 31.19
CA PRO A 213 10.25 -35.68 32.10
C PRO A 213 10.67 -37.11 31.72
N VAL A 214 11.96 -37.28 31.47
CA VAL A 214 12.59 -38.58 31.21
C VAL A 214 12.36 -39.46 32.45
N PRO A 215 11.77 -40.67 32.33
CA PRO A 215 11.71 -41.57 33.48
C PRO A 215 13.12 -42.07 33.79
N MET A 216 13.66 -41.68 34.95
CA MET A 216 14.82 -42.34 35.53
C MET A 216 14.47 -43.83 35.74
N SER A 217 15.09 -44.70 34.95
CA SER A 217 15.16 -46.12 35.27
C SER A 217 16.16 -46.28 36.41
N VAL A 218 15.65 -46.63 37.59
CA VAL A 218 16.48 -47.11 38.70
C VAL A 218 16.87 -48.54 38.36
N GLU A 219 18.09 -48.71 37.86
CA GLU A 219 18.77 -49.99 37.74
C GLU A 219 18.87 -50.63 39.12
N LYS A 220 18.08 -51.67 39.35
CA LYS A 220 18.15 -52.52 40.53
C LYS A 220 18.99 -53.74 40.17
N SER A 221 20.28 -53.72 40.49
CA SER A 221 21.16 -54.90 40.52
C SER A 221 21.97 -54.82 41.81
N ARG A 222 21.64 -55.61 42.84
CA ARG A 222 22.03 -57.01 43.10
C ARG A 222 23.46 -57.11 43.61
#